data_AF-A0A7K7RL49-F1
#
_entry.id   AF-A0A7K7RL49-F1
#
_cell.length_a   1.000
_cell.length_b   1.000
_cell.length_c   1.000
_cell.angle_alpha   90.00
_cell.angle_beta   90.00
_cell.angle_gamma   90.00
#
_symmetry.space_group_name_H-M   'P 1'
#
loop_
_entity.id
_entity.type
_entity.pdbx_description
1 polymer ?
#
loop_
_entity_poly.entity_id
_entity_poly.type
_entity_poly.pdbx_seq_one_letter_code
_entity_poly.pdbx_strand_id
1 'polypeptide(L)' 'GTLNFRFECKPCENGTYSSSRNSWCHNWTDCESSGFATLREGNSTHDSVC' A
#
# COMPACT_ATOMS: atom_id res chain seq x y z
N GLY A 1 0.66 -15.00 31.71
CA GLY A 1 -0.45 -14.26 31.09
C GLY A 1 -0.33 -14.40 29.59
N THR A 2 -1.39 -14.79 28.90
CA THR A 2 -1.44 -14.96 27.45
C THR A 2 -1.88 -13.64 26.81
N LEU A 3 -0.97 -12.97 26.11
CA LEU A 3 -1.29 -11.80 25.29
C LEU A 3 -1.94 -12.28 24.00
N ASN A 4 -3.21 -11.93 23.79
CA ASN A 4 -3.93 -12.18 22.55
C ASN A 4 -3.77 -10.96 21.64
N PHE A 5 -2.92 -11.05 20.62
CA PHE A 5 -2.80 -10.00 19.61
C PHE A 5 -3.85 -10.23 18.54
N ARG A 6 -4.91 -9.42 18.56
CA ARG A 6 -5.89 -9.36 17.47
C ARG A 6 -5.41 -8.36 16.44
N PHE A 7 -5.11 -8.82 15.24
CA PHE A 7 -4.79 -7.95 14.11
C PHE A 7 -6.09 -7.55 13.42
N GLU A 8 -6.40 -6.26 13.46
CA GLU A 8 -7.53 -5.70 12.74
C GLU A 8 -7.05 -5.15 11.40
N CYS A 9 -7.72 -5.54 10.32
CA CYS A 9 -7.44 -4.98 9.01
C CYS A 9 -8.00 -3.56 8.94
N LYS A 10 -7.13 -2.59 8.69
CA LYS A 10 -7.52 -1.23 8.38
C LYS A 10 -7.37 -0.98 6.87
N PRO A 11 -8.19 -0.11 6.27
CA PRO A 11 -7.96 0.32 4.90
C PRO A 11 -6.58 0.98 4.80
N CYS A 12 -5.86 0.70 3.71
CA CYS A 12 -4.56 1.31 3.45
C CYS A 12 -4.71 2.81 3.23
N GLU A 13 -3.84 3.58 3.88
CA GLU A 13 -3.80 5.04 3.77
C GLU A 13 -3.29 5.47 2.39
N ASN A 14 -3.60 6.71 2.01
CA ASN A 14 -3.12 7.30 0.76
C ASN A 14 -1.59 7.33 0.74
N GLY A 15 -0.96 6.80 -0.30
CA GLY A 15 0.48 6.51 -0.36
C GLY A 15 0.82 5.03 -0.13
N THR A 16 -0.14 4.21 0.29
CA THR A 16 0.02 2.76 0.41
C THR A 16 -1.09 1.99 -0.30
N TYR A 17 -0.78 0.78 -0.73
CA TYR A 17 -1.70 -0.13 -1.40
C TYR A 17 -1.56 -1.54 -0.86
N SER A 18 -2.62 -2.33 -0.98
CA SER A 18 -2.55 -3.77 -0.80
C SER A 18 -3.36 -4.47 -1.87
N SER A 19 -2.70 -5.29 -2.69
CA SER A 19 -3.34 -6.06 -3.75
C SER A 19 -4.07 -7.30 -3.22
N SER A 20 -3.71 -7.79 -2.03
CA SER A 20 -4.27 -8.99 -1.42
C SER A 20 -5.11 -8.68 -0.17
N ARG A 21 -6.25 -9.37 -0.04
CA ARG A 21 -7.04 -9.34 1.20
C ARG A 21 -6.19 -9.86 2.35
N ASN A 22 -6.17 -9.13 3.47
CA ASN A 22 -5.40 -9.47 4.68
C ASN A 22 -3.87 -9.36 4.55
N SER A 23 -3.37 -8.68 3.52
CA SER A 23 -1.94 -8.37 3.37
C SER A 23 -1.57 -7.02 3.99
N TRP A 24 -0.27 -6.81 4.17
CA TRP A 24 0.28 -5.53 4.61
C TRP A 24 0.06 -4.45 3.52
N CYS A 25 -0.08 -3.19 3.93
CA CYS A 25 -0.12 -2.05 3.03
C CYS A 25 1.30 -1.66 2.59
N HIS A 26 1.66 -1.97 1.36
CA HIS A 26 2.95 -1.59 0.79
C HIS A 26 2.91 -0.13 0.32
N ASN A 27 4.03 0.59 0.41
CA ASN A 27 4.11 1.93 -0.17
C ASN A 27 3.98 1.85 -1.70
N TRP A 28 3.37 2.88 -2.28
CA TRP A 28 3.35 3.05 -3.73
C TRP A 28 4.76 3.17 -4.29
N THR A 29 4.92 2.76 -5.54
CA THR A 29 6.16 2.88 -6.29
C THR A 29 6.45 4.35 -6.56
N ASP A 30 7.62 4.80 -6.11
CA ASP A 30 8.08 6.16 -6.37
C ASP A 30 8.67 6.24 -7.80
N CYS A 31 7.84 6.73 -8.73
CA CYS A 31 8.22 6.88 -10.13
C CYS A 31 9.38 7.88 -10.30
N GLU A 32 9.38 8.96 -9.51
CA GLU A 32 10.41 10.01 -9.56
C GLU A 32 11.79 9.47 -9.19
N SER A 33 11.90 8.63 -8.16
CA SER A 33 13.15 7.96 -7.78
C SER A 33 13.67 7.03 -8.88
N SER A 34 12.79 6.58 -9.77
CA SER A 34 13.15 5.77 -10.95
C SER A 34 13.39 6.62 -12.20
N GLY A 35 13.20 7.95 -12.12
CA GLY A 35 13.33 8.88 -13.24
C GLY A 35 12.13 8.91 -14.19
N PHE A 36 11.00 8.34 -13.78
CA PHE A 36 9.75 8.31 -14.54
C PHE A 36 8.73 9.28 -13.94
N ALA A 37 7.82 9.79 -14.79
CA ALA A 37 6.68 10.55 -14.31
C ALA A 37 5.57 9.58 -13.88
N THR A 38 4.91 9.86 -12.75
CA THR A 38 3.73 9.10 -12.31
C THR A 38 2.60 9.29 -13.32
N LEU A 39 2.32 8.26 -14.12
CA LEU A 39 1.22 8.25 -15.08
C LEU A 39 -0.13 8.13 -14.38
N ARG A 40 -0.18 7.32 -13.32
CA ARG A 40 -1.39 7.10 -12.54
C ARG A 40 -1.03 6.89 -11.08
N GLU A 41 -1.56 7.78 -10.25
CA GLU A 41 -1.46 7.67 -8.81
C GLU A 41 -2.10 6.36 -8.29
N GLY A 42 -1.40 5.73 -7.34
CA GLY A 42 -1.86 4.51 -6.71
C GLY A 42 -3.13 4.74 -5.90
N ASN A 43 -3.70 3.66 -5.39
CA ASN A 43 -4.85 3.70 -4.49
C ASN A 43 -4.66 2.66 -3.39
N SER A 44 -5.59 2.57 -2.44
CA SER A 44 -5.52 1.57 -1.36
C SER A 44 -5.46 0.11 -1.86
N THR A 45 -5.80 -0.15 -3.12
CA THR A 45 -5.85 -1.49 -3.73
C THR A 45 -4.86 -1.71 -4.87
N HIS A 46 -4.28 -0.65 -5.44
CA HIS A 46 -3.42 -0.73 -6.62
C HIS A 46 -2.20 0.18 -6.44
N ASP A 47 -1.04 -0.27 -6.92
CA ASP A 47 0.19 0.53 -6.93
C ASP A 47 0.05 1.75 -7.89
N SER A 48 0.91 2.74 -7.73
CA SER A 48 1.14 3.78 -8.73
C SER A 48 1.74 3.17 -10.00
N VAL A 49 1.36 3.75 -11.13
CA VAL A 49 1.89 3.36 -12.44
C VAL A 49 2.77 4.47 -12.96
N CYS A 50 4.00 4.09 -13.24
CA CYS A 50 4.96 4.74 -14.11
C CYS A 50 4.99 3.96 -15.44
#